data_AF-A0A2H9RAZ4-F1
#
_entry.id   AF-A0A2H9RAZ4-F1
#
_cell.length_a   1.000
_cell.length_b   1.000
_cell.length_c   1.000
_cell.angle_alpha   90.00
_cell.angle_beta   90.00
_cell.angle_gamma   90.00
#
_symmetry.space_group_name_H-M   'P 1'
#
loop_
_entity.id
_entity.type
_entity.pdbx_description
1 polymer ?
#
loop_
_entity_poly.entity_id
_entity_poly.type
_entity_poly.pdbx_seq_one_letter_code
_entity_poly.pdbx_strand_id
1 'polypeptide(L)'
;MRPITISEYVEKDYQNNVLSYDLIKKKPIFDKVITKWRRPFSGNMVSLTTRTNRSITTTDEHIMIVSDSLSERLAKNIKIDDNIPFVANLPDMDTKQFFNFESTNWRFRYNMPKSISITSEFCRLLGYYVSEGSVSNYGKGYSTRFSFNKNEVKYISDVCKILEHLELNYYITTQKNVTHVGVKSTPFSLFVSDTLGCGRESHSKCLPEFIFFVSREMKEQFVSGYLRGDGSFMPSIGLVQAGTVSKILAAGLDLLLLSMGYVMTLTSRINSPSVIEGRIISGKMLYSLISKKEVQYNRLASISGFTESQTSRQHNKNLWHMINENLYMIKTTKTVHEEKDQDVYSIDTENHLFVSTGGRLIHNCVIPNLNLIKYDNLDIIKKINDMYKSLSDVKNPND
;
A
#
# COMPACT_ATOMS: atom_id res chain seq x y z
N MET A 1 9.38 -2.27 -2.30
CA MET A 1 8.51 -1.82 -1.22
C MET A 1 7.22 -2.61 -1.28
N ARG A 2 6.99 -3.46 -0.27
CA ARG A 2 5.74 -4.20 -0.09
C ARG A 2 5.19 -3.86 1.30
N PRO A 3 3.92 -3.48 1.44
CA PRO A 3 3.33 -3.13 2.73
C PRO A 3 2.99 -4.42 3.51
N ILE A 4 4.01 -5.02 4.11
CA ILE A 4 3.90 -6.18 5.00
C ILE A 4 3.79 -5.74 6.47
N THR A 5 3.37 -6.64 7.35
CA THR A 5 3.36 -6.35 8.79
C THR A 5 4.77 -6.48 9.38
N ILE A 6 5.01 -5.84 10.54
CA ILE A 6 6.27 -6.02 11.28
C ILE A 6 6.45 -7.49 11.68
N SER A 7 5.36 -8.16 12.09
CA SER A 7 5.42 -9.60 12.40
C SER A 7 5.89 -10.43 11.21
N GLU A 8 5.35 -10.18 10.01
CA GLU A 8 5.78 -10.86 8.79
C GLU A 8 7.22 -10.49 8.43
N TYR A 9 7.63 -9.23 8.65
CA TYR A 9 9.00 -8.78 8.43
C TYR A 9 10.02 -9.60 9.27
N VAL A 10 9.70 -9.77 10.55
CA VAL A 10 10.52 -10.48 11.54
C VAL A 10 10.49 -11.99 11.32
N GLU A 11 9.31 -12.59 11.15
CA GLU A 11 9.16 -14.05 11.05
C GLU A 11 9.77 -14.64 9.78
N LYS A 12 9.72 -13.91 8.66
CA LYS A 12 10.34 -14.32 7.40
C LYS A 12 11.80 -13.86 7.28
N ASP A 13 12.31 -13.22 8.32
CA ASP A 13 13.68 -12.73 8.42
C ASP A 13 14.13 -11.88 7.21
N TYR A 14 13.27 -10.98 6.73
CA TYR A 14 13.62 -10.11 5.61
C TYR A 14 14.78 -9.17 5.97
N GLN A 15 15.69 -8.93 5.03
CA GLN A 15 16.91 -8.13 5.25
C GLN A 15 16.87 -6.78 4.52
N ASN A 16 15.72 -6.41 3.95
CA ASN A 16 15.55 -5.20 3.16
C ASN A 16 15.38 -3.96 4.03
N ASN A 17 15.88 -2.82 3.57
CA ASN A 17 15.61 -1.54 4.23
C ASN A 17 14.10 -1.24 4.32
N VAL A 18 13.71 -0.54 5.37
CA VAL A 18 12.32 -0.13 5.61
C VAL A 18 12.14 1.36 5.32
N LEU A 19 10.93 1.75 4.94
CA LEU A 19 10.61 3.17 4.79
C LEU A 19 10.68 3.84 6.17
N SER A 20 11.35 4.99 6.25
CA SER A 20 11.57 5.78 7.46
C SER A 20 11.53 7.29 7.12
N TYR A 21 11.88 8.13 8.08
CA TYR A 21 11.89 9.57 7.96
C TYR A 21 13.09 10.18 8.69
N ASP A 22 13.88 10.98 7.99
CA ASP A 22 15.00 11.73 8.56
C ASP A 22 14.45 13.03 9.17
N LEU A 23 14.47 13.15 10.50
CA LEU A 23 13.95 14.32 11.22
C LEU A 23 14.76 15.60 10.95
N ILE A 24 16.06 15.48 10.65
CA ILE A 24 16.95 16.63 10.42
C ILE A 24 16.73 17.15 9.00
N LYS A 25 16.80 16.25 8.01
CA LYS A 25 16.57 16.59 6.59
C LYS A 25 15.09 16.77 6.25
N LYS A 26 14.19 16.40 7.17
CA LYS A 26 12.73 16.46 7.03
C LYS A 26 12.22 15.76 5.76
N LYS A 27 12.76 14.57 5.45
CA LYS A 27 12.42 13.83 4.23
C LYS A 27 12.33 12.32 4.48
N PRO A 28 11.50 11.59 3.70
CA PRO A 28 11.45 10.14 3.75
C PRO A 28 12.77 9.53 3.26
N ILE A 29 13.18 8.42 3.87
CA ILE A 29 14.38 7.65 3.49
C ILE A 29 14.09 6.15 3.55
N PHE A 30 14.92 5.34 2.90
CA PHE A 30 15.02 3.91 3.23
C PHE A 30 16.11 3.75 4.28
N ASP A 31 15.72 3.19 5.42
CA ASP A 31 16.59 3.02 6.57
C ASP A 31 16.88 1.55 6.84
N LYS A 32 18.10 1.27 7.29
CA LYS A 32 18.56 -0.08 7.54
C LYS A 32 17.96 -0.59 8.86
N VAL A 33 17.46 -1.82 8.85
CA VAL A 33 17.04 -2.50 10.08
C VAL A 33 18.28 -3.13 10.72
N ILE A 34 18.59 -2.72 11.95
CA ILE A 34 19.73 -3.20 12.74
C ILE A 34 19.33 -4.42 13.56
N THR A 35 18.12 -4.41 14.12
CA THR A 35 17.66 -5.46 15.04
C THR A 35 16.18 -5.76 14.86
N LYS A 36 15.82 -7.01 15.09
CA LYS A 36 14.45 -7.53 15.01
C LYS A 36 14.10 -8.17 16.34
N TRP A 37 12.91 -7.90 16.84
CA TRP A 37 12.45 -8.35 18.15
C TRP A 37 11.13 -9.10 18.02
N ARG A 38 11.03 -10.21 18.76
CA ARG A 38 9.79 -10.93 19.06
C ARG A 38 9.83 -11.32 20.52
N ARG A 39 8.73 -11.08 21.24
CA ARG A 39 8.58 -11.57 22.62
C ARG A 39 7.12 -11.90 22.92
N PRO A 40 6.87 -12.85 23.83
CA PRO A 40 5.56 -12.96 24.46
C PRO A 40 5.31 -11.71 25.30
N PHE A 41 4.07 -11.22 25.28
CA PHE A 41 3.62 -10.08 26.05
C PHE A 41 2.25 -10.38 26.66
N SER A 42 2.12 -10.07 27.94
CA SER A 42 0.88 -10.10 28.70
C SER A 42 0.72 -8.72 29.33
N GLY A 43 -0.33 -8.00 28.95
CA GLY A 43 -0.59 -6.66 29.47
C GLY A 43 -1.47 -5.80 28.57
N ASN A 44 -1.48 -4.51 28.86
CA ASN A 44 -2.33 -3.55 28.16
C ASN A 44 -1.81 -3.25 26.75
N MET A 45 -2.70 -3.46 25.77
CA MET A 45 -2.51 -3.02 24.39
C MET A 45 -3.40 -1.82 24.11
N VAL A 46 -2.90 -0.90 23.29
CA VAL A 46 -3.63 0.30 22.85
C VAL A 46 -3.85 0.23 21.35
N SER A 47 -5.12 0.31 20.94
CA SER A 47 -5.53 0.44 19.55
C SER A 47 -5.95 1.87 19.24
N LEU A 48 -5.16 2.56 18.43
CA LEU A 48 -5.36 3.95 18.02
C LEU A 48 -5.95 3.98 16.62
N THR A 49 -7.10 4.64 16.44
CA THR A 49 -7.74 4.83 15.13
C THR A 49 -7.80 6.31 14.81
N THR A 50 -7.41 6.64 13.58
CA THR A 50 -7.43 8.02 13.07
C THR A 50 -8.71 8.31 12.29
N ARG A 51 -8.94 9.58 11.98
CA ARG A 51 -10.13 10.06 11.25
C ARG A 51 -10.30 9.47 9.84
N THR A 52 -9.23 8.94 9.27
CA THR A 52 -9.23 8.21 7.99
C THR A 52 -9.33 6.69 8.19
N ASN A 53 -9.76 6.25 9.38
CA ASN A 53 -9.89 4.86 9.80
C ASN A 53 -8.60 4.04 9.67
N ARG A 54 -7.43 4.71 9.67
CA ARG A 54 -6.15 4.01 9.80
C ARG A 54 -5.95 3.69 11.27
N SER A 55 -5.77 2.41 11.57
CA SER A 55 -5.56 1.94 12.94
C SER A 55 -4.18 1.33 13.12
N ILE A 56 -3.69 1.35 14.36
CA ILE A 56 -2.55 0.56 14.82
C ILE A 56 -2.84 0.05 16.21
N THR A 57 -2.37 -1.15 16.51
CA THR A 57 -2.37 -1.73 17.84
C THR A 57 -0.92 -1.92 18.29
N THR A 58 -0.60 -1.40 19.47
CA THR A 58 0.75 -1.47 20.07
C THR A 58 0.65 -1.64 21.59
N THR A 59 1.76 -1.91 22.26
CA THR A 59 1.81 -1.92 23.73
C THR A 59 1.57 -0.51 24.25
N ASP A 60 0.97 -0.39 25.43
CA ASP A 60 0.65 0.89 26.05
C ASP A 60 1.90 1.77 26.35
N GLU A 61 3.05 1.14 26.58
CA GLU A 61 4.36 1.78 26.76
C GLU A 61 5.09 2.13 25.45
N HIS A 62 4.55 1.78 24.28
CA HIS A 62 5.24 2.09 23.03
C HIS A 62 5.29 3.61 22.77
N ILE A 63 6.45 4.10 22.33
CA ILE A 63 6.63 5.52 22.02
C ILE A 63 6.03 5.82 20.65
N MET A 64 5.17 6.82 20.61
CA MET A 64 4.50 7.31 19.42
C MET A 64 4.88 8.77 19.17
N ILE A 65 5.02 9.15 17.90
CA ILE A 65 5.22 10.56 17.52
C ILE A 65 3.84 11.22 17.37
N VAL A 66 3.68 12.39 17.98
CA VAL A 66 2.42 13.15 18.01
C VAL A 66 2.67 14.65 17.89
N SER A 67 1.62 15.40 17.53
CA SER A 67 1.60 16.86 17.40
C SER A 67 2.49 17.42 16.27
N ASP A 68 2.31 18.70 15.97
CA ASP A 68 2.99 19.37 14.86
C ASP A 68 4.49 19.59 15.12
N SER A 69 4.90 19.56 16.40
CA SER A 69 6.31 19.62 16.80
C SER A 69 6.99 18.24 16.82
N LEU A 70 6.30 17.18 16.38
CA LEU A 70 6.79 15.79 16.39
C LEU A 70 7.27 15.34 17.79
N SER A 71 6.54 15.72 18.83
CA SER A 71 6.82 15.29 20.20
C SER A 71 6.55 13.80 20.40
N GLU A 72 7.32 13.16 21.27
CA GLU A 72 7.12 11.77 21.65
C GLU A 72 6.12 11.64 22.81
N ARG A 73 5.30 10.59 22.76
CA ARG A 73 4.34 10.25 23.83
C ARG A 73 4.15 8.74 23.91
N LEU A 74 3.99 8.19 25.12
CA LEU A 74 3.57 6.79 25.28
C LEU A 74 2.18 6.57 24.69
N ALA A 75 1.95 5.42 24.06
CA ALA A 75 0.68 5.07 23.44
C ALA A 75 -0.50 5.18 24.41
N LYS A 76 -0.30 4.82 25.70
CA LYS A 76 -1.30 4.95 26.78
C LYS A 76 -1.80 6.37 27.02
N ASN A 77 -0.97 7.37 26.69
CA ASN A 77 -1.24 8.78 26.93
C ASN A 77 -1.80 9.49 25.69
N ILE A 78 -2.03 8.79 24.57
CA ILE A 78 -2.64 9.38 23.37
C ILE A 78 -4.14 9.53 23.57
N LYS A 79 -4.62 10.75 23.32
CA LYS A 79 -6.00 11.18 23.47
C LYS A 79 -6.66 11.31 22.10
N ILE A 80 -7.99 11.32 22.11
CA ILE A 80 -8.78 11.75 20.96
C ILE A 80 -8.37 13.17 20.57
N ASP A 81 -8.39 13.46 19.27
CA ASP A 81 -7.95 14.70 18.63
C ASP A 81 -6.44 14.98 18.62
N ASP A 82 -5.59 14.11 19.21
CA ASP A 82 -4.15 14.18 18.98
C ASP A 82 -3.83 13.99 17.49
N ASN A 83 -2.91 14.80 16.97
CA ASN A 83 -2.44 14.71 15.60
C ASN A 83 -1.33 13.65 15.49
N ILE A 84 -1.53 12.65 14.63
CA ILE A 84 -0.55 11.61 14.33
C ILE A 84 0.09 11.89 12.95
N PRO A 85 1.42 11.84 12.82
CA PRO A 85 2.12 12.06 11.56
C PRO A 85 2.07 10.82 10.64
N PHE A 86 1.81 11.11 9.36
CA PHE A 86 1.82 10.15 8.26
C PHE A 86 2.72 10.68 7.16
N VAL A 87 3.66 9.85 6.71
CA VAL A 87 4.58 10.15 5.62
C VAL A 87 3.82 10.31 4.31
N ALA A 88 3.97 11.49 3.71
CA ALA A 88 3.24 11.96 2.54
C ALA A 88 3.96 11.71 1.23
N ASN A 89 5.28 11.55 1.23
CA ASN A 89 6.11 11.32 0.04
C ASN A 89 6.95 10.06 0.22
N LEU A 90 7.50 9.56 -0.88
CA LEU A 90 8.39 8.41 -0.88
C LEU A 90 9.81 8.86 -1.23
N PRO A 91 10.86 8.14 -0.79
CA PRO A 91 12.22 8.46 -1.17
C PRO A 91 12.37 8.38 -2.69
N ASP A 92 13.11 9.32 -3.26
CA ASP A 92 13.48 9.25 -4.68
C ASP A 92 14.37 8.03 -4.92
N MET A 93 14.06 7.28 -5.98
CA MET A 93 14.85 6.14 -6.42
C MET A 93 14.93 6.13 -7.93
N ASP A 94 16.13 5.82 -8.45
CA ASP A 94 16.30 5.57 -9.88
C ASP A 94 15.52 4.30 -10.27
N THR A 95 14.43 4.49 -11.00
CA THR A 95 13.69 3.40 -11.59
C THR A 95 14.33 2.97 -12.90
N LYS A 96 14.36 1.66 -13.14
CA LYS A 96 14.69 1.10 -14.46
C LYS A 96 13.81 1.78 -15.52
N GLN A 97 14.39 2.11 -16.67
CA GLN A 97 13.62 2.67 -17.79
C GLN A 97 12.94 1.59 -18.64
N PHE A 98 13.42 0.35 -18.59
CA PHE A 98 12.86 -0.79 -19.32
C PHE A 98 13.23 -2.12 -18.67
N PHE A 99 12.52 -3.18 -19.05
CA PHE A 99 12.83 -4.57 -18.75
C PHE A 99 13.33 -5.26 -20.02
N ASN A 100 14.43 -6.01 -19.93
CA ASN A 100 15.03 -6.73 -21.06
C ASN A 100 14.66 -8.23 -21.00
N PHE A 101 14.26 -8.78 -22.14
CA PHE A 101 13.87 -10.18 -22.34
C PHE A 101 14.56 -10.81 -23.54
N GLU A 102 15.67 -10.23 -24.01
CA GLU A 102 16.47 -10.81 -25.07
C GLU A 102 16.85 -12.24 -24.72
N SER A 103 16.43 -13.17 -25.57
CA SER A 103 16.66 -14.59 -25.40
C SER A 103 17.04 -15.22 -26.72
N THR A 104 17.98 -16.17 -26.67
CA THR A 104 18.30 -17.06 -27.79
C THR A 104 17.24 -18.14 -27.97
N ASN A 105 16.39 -18.36 -26.97
CA ASN A 105 15.34 -19.37 -27.03
C ASN A 105 14.15 -18.89 -27.87
N TRP A 106 13.95 -19.52 -29.02
CA TRP A 106 12.91 -19.17 -29.99
C TRP A 106 11.50 -19.18 -29.40
N ARG A 107 11.21 -20.01 -28.38
CA ARG A 107 9.89 -20.06 -27.72
C ARG A 107 9.53 -18.75 -27.01
N PHE A 108 10.54 -18.01 -26.55
CA PHE A 108 10.35 -16.70 -25.94
C PHE A 108 10.24 -15.60 -27.00
N ARG A 109 10.97 -15.73 -28.12
CA ARG A 109 11.01 -14.72 -29.20
C ARG A 109 9.67 -14.44 -29.86
N TYR A 110 8.78 -15.44 -30.01
CA TYR A 110 7.52 -15.25 -30.75
C TYR A 110 6.36 -14.69 -29.91
N ASN A 111 6.48 -14.73 -28.58
CA ASN A 111 5.37 -14.39 -27.67
C ASN A 111 5.75 -13.36 -26.60
N MET A 112 6.94 -12.75 -26.70
CA MET A 112 7.41 -11.73 -25.76
C MET A 112 8.26 -10.72 -26.54
N PRO A 113 8.05 -9.40 -26.37
CA PRO A 113 8.95 -8.41 -26.94
C PRO A 113 10.34 -8.53 -26.33
N LYS A 114 11.37 -8.09 -27.07
CA LYS A 114 12.77 -8.08 -26.57
C LYS A 114 12.95 -7.18 -25.35
N SER A 115 12.18 -6.11 -25.26
CA SER A 115 12.16 -5.22 -24.11
C SER A 115 10.79 -4.60 -23.91
N ILE A 116 10.48 -4.25 -22.67
CA ILE A 116 9.29 -3.46 -22.32
C ILE A 116 9.75 -2.19 -21.61
N SER A 117 9.56 -1.05 -22.25
CA SER A 117 9.83 0.26 -21.65
C SER A 117 8.80 0.59 -20.58
N ILE A 118 9.24 1.23 -19.50
CA ILE A 118 8.35 1.73 -18.45
C ILE A 118 7.76 3.06 -18.92
N THR A 119 6.57 2.98 -19.50
CA THR A 119 5.83 4.14 -20.02
C THR A 119 4.56 4.39 -19.20
N SER A 120 3.97 5.58 -19.36
CA SER A 120 2.63 5.92 -18.87
C SER A 120 1.58 4.87 -19.28
N GLU A 121 1.63 4.39 -20.51
CA GLU A 121 0.74 3.34 -21.03
C GLU A 121 0.98 1.98 -20.37
N PHE A 122 2.24 1.58 -20.18
CA PHE A 122 2.56 0.33 -19.49
C PHE A 122 2.11 0.36 -18.03
N CYS A 123 2.30 1.49 -17.32
CA CYS A 123 1.79 1.68 -15.97
C CYS A 123 0.26 1.58 -15.93
N ARG A 124 -0.44 2.16 -16.92
CA ARG A 124 -1.90 2.02 -17.07
C ARG A 124 -2.34 0.58 -17.30
N LEU A 125 -1.63 -0.18 -18.14
CA LEU A 125 -1.90 -1.61 -18.35
C LEU A 125 -1.74 -2.41 -17.06
N LEU A 126 -0.73 -2.11 -16.23
CA LEU A 126 -0.56 -2.74 -14.92
C LEU A 126 -1.70 -2.36 -13.97
N GLY A 127 -2.20 -1.13 -14.04
CA GLY A 127 -3.43 -0.72 -13.34
C GLY A 127 -4.63 -1.61 -13.71
N TYR A 128 -4.90 -1.77 -15.00
CA TYR A 128 -5.94 -2.69 -15.49
C TYR A 128 -5.68 -4.15 -15.09
N TYR A 129 -4.41 -4.59 -15.08
CA TYR A 129 -4.09 -5.96 -14.69
C TYR A 129 -4.39 -6.21 -13.20
N VAL A 130 -4.12 -5.23 -12.35
CA VAL A 130 -4.33 -5.35 -10.91
C VAL A 130 -5.82 -5.33 -10.56
N SER A 131 -6.65 -4.61 -11.31
CA SER A 131 -8.12 -4.64 -11.15
C SER A 131 -8.78 -5.82 -11.86
N GLU A 132 -8.62 -5.93 -13.18
CA GLU A 132 -9.38 -6.85 -14.06
C GLU A 132 -8.59 -8.04 -14.59
N GLY A 133 -7.28 -8.06 -14.34
CA GLY A 133 -6.39 -9.07 -14.86
C GLY A 133 -6.39 -10.35 -14.04
N SER A 134 -6.24 -11.49 -14.72
CA SER A 134 -5.97 -12.78 -14.10
C SER A 134 -4.97 -13.57 -14.93
N VAL A 135 -4.27 -14.51 -14.29
CA VAL A 135 -3.43 -15.49 -14.98
C VAL A 135 -3.95 -16.88 -14.68
N SER A 136 -4.18 -17.65 -15.73
CA SER A 136 -4.62 -19.05 -15.61
C SER A 136 -3.71 -19.97 -16.42
N ASN A 137 -3.53 -21.20 -15.93
CA ASN A 137 -2.85 -22.27 -16.66
C ASN A 137 -3.90 -23.13 -17.36
N TYR A 138 -3.78 -23.25 -18.68
CA TYR A 138 -4.71 -24.05 -19.51
C TYR A 138 -4.09 -25.37 -19.98
N GLY A 139 -3.13 -25.92 -19.21
CA GLY A 139 -2.43 -27.17 -19.50
C GLY A 139 -1.31 -27.06 -20.54
N LYS A 140 -1.40 -26.07 -21.45
CA LYS A 140 -0.37 -25.77 -22.48
C LYS A 140 0.51 -24.56 -22.16
N GLY A 141 0.33 -23.97 -20.97
CA GLY A 141 1.02 -22.75 -20.56
C GLY A 141 0.10 -21.76 -19.85
N TYR A 142 0.66 -20.62 -19.47
CA TYR A 142 -0.03 -19.54 -18.80
C TYR A 142 -0.55 -18.50 -19.80
N SER A 143 -1.71 -17.94 -19.51
CA SER A 143 -2.27 -16.83 -20.28
C SER A 143 -2.84 -15.77 -19.34
N THR A 144 -2.55 -14.52 -19.68
CA THR A 144 -3.11 -13.34 -19.03
C THR A 144 -4.45 -13.01 -19.67
N ARG A 145 -5.44 -12.66 -18.85
CA ARG A 145 -6.77 -12.27 -19.31
C ARG A 145 -7.25 -11.05 -18.53
N PHE A 146 -7.60 -10.00 -19.24
CA PHE A 146 -8.36 -8.85 -18.72
C PHE A 146 -9.84 -9.10 -18.98
N SER A 147 -10.69 -8.87 -17.98
CA SER A 147 -12.14 -9.10 -18.08
C SER A 147 -12.86 -7.79 -17.90
N PHE A 148 -13.67 -7.38 -18.86
CA PHE A 148 -14.46 -6.15 -18.80
C PHE A 148 -15.92 -6.46 -19.06
N ASN A 149 -16.82 -5.59 -18.62
CA ASN A 149 -18.17 -5.60 -19.15
C ASN A 149 -18.13 -5.29 -20.66
N LYS A 150 -18.95 -5.95 -21.47
CA LYS A 150 -18.98 -5.76 -22.93
C LYS A 150 -19.24 -4.30 -23.36
N ASN A 151 -19.86 -3.50 -22.50
CA ASN A 151 -20.16 -2.09 -22.76
C ASN A 151 -18.99 -1.15 -22.44
N GLU A 152 -17.92 -1.64 -21.79
CA GLU A 152 -16.71 -0.87 -21.46
C GLU A 152 -15.74 -0.80 -22.66
N VAL A 153 -16.30 -0.52 -23.83
CA VAL A 153 -15.60 -0.54 -25.13
C VAL A 153 -14.35 0.35 -25.12
N LYS A 154 -14.40 1.48 -24.41
CA LYS A 154 -13.27 2.40 -24.26
C LYS A 154 -12.07 1.73 -23.56
N TYR A 155 -12.31 0.97 -22.50
CA TYR A 155 -11.24 0.32 -21.72
C TYR A 155 -10.69 -0.90 -22.44
N ILE A 156 -11.58 -1.68 -23.08
CA ILE A 156 -11.19 -2.79 -23.96
C ILE A 156 -10.27 -2.27 -25.08
N SER A 157 -10.66 -1.19 -25.77
CA SER A 157 -9.86 -0.59 -26.84
C SER A 157 -8.52 -0.04 -26.34
N ASP A 158 -8.50 0.59 -25.16
CA ASP A 158 -7.27 1.10 -24.55
C ASP A 158 -6.28 -0.05 -24.24
N VAL A 159 -6.74 -1.15 -23.62
CA VAL A 159 -5.89 -2.32 -23.38
C VAL A 159 -5.34 -2.91 -24.69
N CYS A 160 -6.18 -3.06 -25.72
CA CYS A 160 -5.75 -3.57 -27.02
C CYS A 160 -4.64 -2.71 -27.64
N LYS A 161 -4.81 -1.38 -27.66
CA LYS A 161 -3.78 -0.45 -28.18
C LYS A 161 -2.46 -0.56 -27.42
N ILE A 162 -2.52 -0.66 -26.09
CA ILE A 162 -1.30 -0.81 -25.29
C ILE A 162 -0.62 -2.15 -25.60
N LEU A 163 -1.37 -3.24 -25.76
CA LEU A 163 -0.80 -4.54 -26.14
C LEU A 163 -0.17 -4.52 -27.55
N GLU A 164 -0.76 -3.78 -28.50
CA GLU A 164 -0.19 -3.55 -29.84
C GLU A 164 1.13 -2.78 -29.77
N HIS A 165 1.18 -1.69 -29.00
CA HIS A 165 2.41 -0.91 -28.78
C HIS A 165 3.52 -1.73 -28.09
N LEU A 166 3.15 -2.72 -27.27
CA LEU A 166 4.07 -3.66 -26.64
C LEU A 166 4.45 -4.84 -27.56
N GLU A 167 3.96 -4.87 -28.79
CA GLU A 167 4.17 -5.97 -29.76
C GLU A 167 3.70 -7.34 -29.23
N LEU A 168 2.64 -7.34 -28.41
CA LEU A 168 2.06 -8.54 -27.83
C LEU A 168 0.84 -9.01 -28.62
N ASN A 169 0.89 -10.26 -29.08
CA ASN A 169 -0.28 -10.91 -29.68
C ASN A 169 -1.38 -11.12 -28.64
N TYR A 170 -2.59 -10.65 -28.95
CA TYR A 170 -3.76 -10.82 -28.11
C TYR A 170 -4.96 -11.33 -28.90
N TYR A 171 -5.98 -11.79 -28.18
CA TYR A 171 -7.27 -12.18 -28.74
C TYR A 171 -8.40 -11.56 -27.93
N ILE A 172 -9.55 -11.37 -28.57
CA ILE A 172 -10.76 -10.88 -27.91
C ILE A 172 -11.83 -11.95 -28.00
N THR A 173 -12.48 -12.26 -26.88
CA THR A 173 -13.64 -13.15 -26.84
C THR A 173 -14.71 -12.56 -25.96
N THR A 174 -15.95 -12.49 -26.44
CA THR A 174 -17.10 -12.02 -25.66
C THR A 174 -18.01 -13.20 -25.33
N GLN A 175 -18.34 -13.36 -24.06
CA GLN A 175 -19.29 -14.35 -23.56
C GLN A 175 -20.30 -13.66 -22.65
N LYS A 176 -21.60 -13.76 -22.99
CA LYS A 176 -22.69 -13.07 -22.29
C LYS A 176 -22.44 -11.55 -22.19
N ASN A 177 -22.16 -11.06 -20.98
CA ASN A 177 -21.93 -9.64 -20.68
C ASN A 177 -20.46 -9.30 -20.41
N VAL A 178 -19.55 -10.28 -20.56
CA VAL A 178 -18.12 -10.10 -20.30
C VAL A 178 -17.34 -10.21 -21.61
N THR A 179 -16.47 -9.25 -21.86
CA THR A 179 -15.47 -9.31 -22.93
C THR A 179 -14.10 -9.53 -22.31
N HIS A 180 -13.42 -10.55 -22.80
CA HIS A 180 -12.08 -10.90 -22.39
C HIS A 180 -11.07 -10.47 -23.45
N VAL A 181 -10.05 -9.73 -23.03
CA VAL A 181 -8.83 -9.49 -23.82
C VAL A 181 -7.74 -10.40 -23.26
N GLY A 182 -7.28 -11.36 -24.05
CA GLY A 182 -6.36 -12.40 -23.60
C GLY A 182 -5.02 -12.37 -24.34
N VAL A 183 -3.93 -12.58 -23.60
CA VAL A 183 -2.56 -12.70 -24.11
C VAL A 183 -2.07 -14.14 -23.88
N LYS A 184 -1.85 -14.89 -24.95
CA LYS A 184 -1.36 -16.29 -24.89
C LYS A 184 0.16 -16.34 -24.86
N SER A 185 0.74 -15.79 -23.81
CA SER A 185 2.18 -15.77 -23.60
C SER A 185 2.51 -16.17 -22.17
N THR A 186 3.10 -17.35 -21.99
CA THR A 186 3.62 -17.78 -20.70
C THR A 186 4.66 -16.81 -20.16
N PRO A 187 5.68 -16.37 -20.94
CA PRO A 187 6.68 -15.43 -20.45
C PRO A 187 6.07 -14.11 -19.96
N PHE A 188 5.18 -13.50 -20.76
CA PHE A 188 4.51 -12.26 -20.37
C PHE A 188 3.66 -12.44 -19.12
N SER A 189 2.91 -13.55 -19.05
CA SER A 189 2.02 -13.81 -17.91
C SER A 189 2.81 -13.96 -16.61
N LEU A 190 3.91 -14.71 -16.63
CA LEU A 190 4.79 -14.88 -15.46
C LEU A 190 5.57 -13.59 -15.15
N PHE A 191 5.96 -12.83 -16.17
CA PHE A 191 6.60 -11.53 -15.97
C PHE A 191 5.68 -10.59 -15.19
N VAL A 192 4.42 -10.41 -15.62
CA VAL A 192 3.47 -9.53 -14.94
C VAL A 192 3.07 -10.06 -13.57
N SER A 193 2.74 -11.35 -13.46
CA SER A 193 2.21 -11.89 -12.21
C SER A 193 3.27 -12.13 -11.14
N ASP A 194 4.43 -12.67 -11.52
CA ASP A 194 5.41 -13.21 -10.58
C ASP A 194 6.67 -12.36 -10.52
N THR A 195 7.26 -12.00 -11.68
CA THR A 195 8.49 -11.17 -11.72
C THR A 195 8.23 -9.74 -11.24
N LEU A 196 7.19 -9.10 -11.76
CA LEU A 196 6.71 -7.81 -11.26
C LEU A 196 5.95 -7.98 -9.94
N GLY A 197 5.50 -9.20 -9.63
CA GLY A 197 4.84 -9.53 -8.38
C GLY A 197 3.42 -8.99 -8.25
N CYS A 198 2.72 -8.79 -9.38
CA CYS A 198 1.35 -8.26 -9.36
C CYS A 198 0.31 -9.28 -8.87
N GLY A 199 0.66 -10.56 -8.75
CA GLY A 199 -0.23 -11.64 -8.31
C GLY A 199 -1.18 -12.14 -9.39
N ARG A 200 -1.53 -13.42 -9.32
CA ARG A 200 -2.31 -14.12 -10.37
C ARG A 200 -3.82 -14.01 -10.19
N GLU A 201 -4.28 -13.96 -8.93
CA GLU A 201 -5.69 -13.97 -8.52
C GLU A 201 -6.01 -12.78 -7.60
N SER A 202 -7.30 -12.41 -7.48
CA SER A 202 -7.77 -11.20 -6.80
C SER A 202 -7.25 -11.03 -5.36
N HIS A 203 -7.19 -12.09 -4.55
CA HIS A 203 -6.69 -12.02 -3.17
C HIS A 203 -5.16 -11.93 -3.06
N SER A 204 -4.45 -12.28 -4.14
CA SER A 204 -2.98 -12.21 -4.23
C SER A 204 -2.48 -10.95 -4.94
N LYS A 205 -3.40 -10.13 -5.48
CA LYS A 205 -3.04 -8.94 -6.24
C LYS A 205 -2.20 -7.99 -5.41
N CYS A 206 -1.23 -7.35 -6.05
CA CYS A 206 -0.34 -6.37 -5.44
C CYS A 206 0.10 -5.35 -6.50
N LEU A 207 0.49 -4.15 -6.08
CA LEU A 207 1.23 -3.25 -6.96
C LEU A 207 2.65 -3.78 -7.21
N PRO A 208 3.18 -3.62 -8.43
CA PRO A 208 4.60 -3.83 -8.66
C PRO A 208 5.42 -2.70 -8.03
N GLU A 209 6.54 -3.07 -7.43
CA GLU A 209 7.34 -2.19 -6.57
C GLU A 209 7.77 -0.88 -7.26
N PHE A 210 8.18 -0.96 -8.52
CA PHE A 210 8.72 0.20 -9.23
C PHE A 210 7.67 1.33 -9.39
N ILE A 211 6.36 1.02 -9.33
CA ILE A 211 5.28 2.01 -9.43
C ILE A 211 5.34 3.04 -8.30
N PHE A 212 5.90 2.68 -7.13
CA PHE A 212 6.07 3.63 -6.04
C PHE A 212 7.08 4.75 -6.37
N PHE A 213 7.95 4.54 -7.34
CA PHE A 213 9.11 5.40 -7.61
C PHE A 213 9.14 6.00 -9.02
N VAL A 214 8.20 5.63 -9.90
CA VAL A 214 8.04 6.30 -11.19
C VAL A 214 7.53 7.73 -11.03
N SER A 215 7.57 8.50 -12.12
CA SER A 215 7.04 9.86 -12.14
C SER A 215 5.57 9.93 -11.69
N ARG A 216 5.15 11.08 -11.17
CA ARG A 216 3.76 11.30 -10.77
C ARG A 216 2.77 10.96 -11.90
N GLU A 217 3.09 11.35 -13.13
CA GLU A 217 2.26 11.03 -14.30
C GLU A 217 2.06 9.51 -14.45
N MET A 218 3.14 8.73 -14.36
CA MET A 218 3.06 7.27 -14.46
C MET A 218 2.29 6.64 -13.28
N LYS A 219 2.43 7.17 -12.07
CA LYS A 219 1.62 6.76 -10.90
C LYS A 219 0.13 7.03 -11.15
N GLU A 220 -0.20 8.20 -11.67
CA GLU A 220 -1.57 8.58 -12.02
C GLU A 220 -2.15 7.68 -13.11
N GLN A 221 -1.34 7.26 -14.08
CA GLN A 221 -1.77 6.31 -15.12
C GLN A 221 -2.02 4.90 -14.56
N PHE A 222 -1.17 4.42 -13.63
CA PHE A 222 -1.45 3.18 -12.90
C PHE A 222 -2.78 3.26 -12.15
N VAL A 223 -2.98 4.33 -11.36
CA VAL A 223 -4.22 4.55 -10.61
C VAL A 223 -5.41 4.70 -11.55
N SER A 224 -5.25 5.34 -12.71
CA SER A 224 -6.28 5.43 -13.74
C SER A 224 -6.70 4.06 -14.24
N GLY A 225 -5.75 3.18 -14.57
CA GLY A 225 -6.08 1.81 -15.01
C GLY A 225 -6.84 1.03 -13.94
N TYR A 226 -6.39 1.14 -12.69
CA TYR A 226 -7.05 0.48 -11.56
C TYR A 226 -8.48 0.99 -11.33
N LEU A 227 -8.67 2.32 -11.27
CA LEU A 227 -9.97 2.95 -11.04
C LEU A 227 -10.95 2.77 -12.21
N ARG A 228 -10.47 2.54 -13.43
CA ARG A 228 -11.35 2.21 -14.56
C ARG A 228 -11.94 0.81 -14.47
N GLY A 229 -11.27 -0.13 -13.79
CA GLY A 229 -11.82 -1.46 -13.50
C GLY A 229 -12.59 -1.51 -12.19
N ASP A 230 -11.90 -1.26 -11.08
CA ASP A 230 -12.41 -1.45 -9.71
C ASP A 230 -12.94 -0.16 -9.04
N GLY A 231 -12.91 0.98 -9.75
CA GLY A 231 -13.32 2.26 -9.20
C GLY A 231 -14.82 2.51 -9.28
N SER A 232 -15.38 3.06 -8.21
CA SER A 232 -16.77 3.51 -8.15
C SER A 232 -16.82 5.02 -7.92
N PHE A 233 -17.40 5.74 -8.87
CA PHE A 233 -17.55 7.20 -8.85
C PHE A 233 -19.02 7.56 -8.75
N MET A 234 -19.37 8.38 -7.75
CA MET A 234 -20.73 8.88 -7.55
C MET A 234 -20.70 10.43 -7.59
N PRO A 235 -20.81 11.04 -8.79
CA PRO A 235 -20.68 12.49 -8.96
C PRO A 235 -21.69 13.30 -8.14
N SER A 236 -22.91 12.77 -7.98
CA SER A 236 -24.00 13.41 -7.24
C SER A 236 -23.70 13.66 -5.76
N ILE A 237 -22.74 12.94 -5.18
CA ILE A 237 -22.32 13.08 -3.78
C ILE A 237 -20.81 13.26 -3.62
N GLY A 238 -20.09 13.47 -4.72
CA GLY A 238 -18.63 13.66 -4.73
C GLY A 238 -17.85 12.49 -4.10
N LEU A 239 -18.36 11.26 -4.19
CA LEU A 239 -17.73 10.07 -3.61
C LEU A 239 -16.97 9.27 -4.66
N VAL A 240 -15.71 8.99 -4.37
CA VAL A 240 -14.89 8.01 -5.09
C VAL A 240 -14.50 6.89 -4.13
N GLN A 241 -14.61 5.65 -4.61
CA GLN A 241 -14.25 4.46 -3.87
C GLN A 241 -13.46 3.51 -4.77
N ALA A 242 -12.46 2.85 -4.19
CA ALA A 242 -11.70 1.77 -4.83
C ALA A 242 -11.66 0.57 -3.89
N GLY A 243 -12.13 -0.59 -4.34
CA GLY A 243 -12.32 -1.78 -3.50
C GLY A 243 -11.46 -2.96 -3.92
N THR A 244 -10.96 -3.74 -2.95
CA THR A 244 -10.23 -4.98 -3.23
C THR A 244 -10.34 -5.99 -2.09
N VAL A 245 -10.21 -7.27 -2.40
CA VAL A 245 -10.09 -8.35 -1.41
C VAL A 245 -8.64 -8.64 -0.99
N SER A 246 -7.65 -8.06 -1.68
CA SER A 246 -6.24 -8.16 -1.30
C SER A 246 -5.87 -7.07 -0.29
N LYS A 247 -5.53 -7.48 0.94
CA LYS A 247 -5.07 -6.56 2.00
C LYS A 247 -3.80 -5.82 1.59
N ILE A 248 -2.87 -6.51 0.93
CA ILE A 248 -1.59 -5.94 0.47
C ILE A 248 -1.84 -4.91 -0.62
N LEU A 249 -2.75 -5.20 -1.56
CA LEU A 249 -3.12 -4.23 -2.60
C LEU A 249 -3.78 -2.99 -1.99
N ALA A 250 -4.72 -3.16 -1.05
CA ALA A 250 -5.36 -2.04 -0.38
C ALA A 250 -4.34 -1.14 0.33
N ALA A 251 -3.39 -1.73 1.07
CA ALA A 251 -2.32 -0.97 1.72
C ALA A 251 -1.36 -0.31 0.72
N GLY A 252 -1.07 -0.97 -0.40
CA GLY A 252 -0.20 -0.44 -1.46
C GLY A 252 -0.84 0.74 -2.20
N LEU A 253 -2.13 0.63 -2.54
CA LEU A 253 -2.92 1.73 -3.10
C LEU A 253 -3.04 2.88 -2.12
N ASP A 254 -3.26 2.61 -0.83
CA ASP A 254 -3.34 3.65 0.20
C ASP A 254 -2.05 4.47 0.26
N LEU A 255 -0.90 3.78 0.30
CA LEU A 255 0.41 4.42 0.31
C LEU A 255 0.70 5.17 -1.00
N LEU A 256 0.37 4.59 -2.16
CA LEU A 256 0.59 5.23 -3.46
C LEU A 256 -0.26 6.51 -3.59
N LEU A 257 -1.53 6.44 -3.21
CA LEU A 257 -2.46 7.58 -3.23
C LEU A 257 -2.00 8.66 -2.26
N LEU A 258 -1.61 8.29 -1.03
CA LEU A 258 -1.05 9.20 -0.05
C LEU A 258 0.21 9.89 -0.61
N SER A 259 1.07 9.16 -1.33
CA SER A 259 2.28 9.67 -1.99
C SER A 259 2.03 10.74 -3.06
N MET A 260 0.78 10.87 -3.53
CA MET A 260 0.36 11.86 -4.52
C MET A 260 -0.55 12.94 -3.89
N GLY A 261 -0.72 12.90 -2.56
CA GLY A 261 -1.57 13.81 -1.80
C GLY A 261 -3.05 13.43 -1.77
N TYR A 262 -3.39 12.19 -2.11
CA TYR A 262 -4.74 11.66 -1.94
C TYR A 262 -4.87 10.92 -0.59
N VAL A 263 -5.40 11.61 0.41
CA VAL A 263 -5.71 11.05 1.72
C VAL A 263 -7.09 10.39 1.67
N MET A 264 -7.09 9.07 1.49
CA MET A 264 -8.29 8.23 1.48
C MET A 264 -8.65 7.75 2.89
N THR A 265 -9.92 7.42 3.11
CA THR A 265 -10.40 6.69 4.28
C THR A 265 -10.39 5.20 3.98
N LEU A 266 -9.70 4.40 4.80
CA LEU A 266 -9.68 2.95 4.67
C LEU A 266 -10.85 2.32 5.43
N THR A 267 -11.64 1.50 4.77
CA THR A 267 -12.73 0.73 5.39
C THR A 267 -12.55 -0.74 5.09
N SER A 268 -13.05 -1.59 5.98
CA SER A 268 -13.13 -3.04 5.75
C SER A 268 -14.51 -3.55 6.15
N ARG A 269 -15.05 -4.47 5.36
CA ARG A 269 -16.31 -5.17 5.66
C ARG A 269 -16.26 -6.60 5.16
N ILE A 270 -16.93 -7.51 5.85
CA ILE A 270 -17.17 -8.85 5.32
C ILE A 270 -18.35 -8.73 4.36
N ASN A 271 -18.14 -9.05 3.08
CA ASN A 271 -19.25 -9.08 2.13
C ASN A 271 -20.23 -10.20 2.52
N SER A 272 -21.52 -9.99 2.31
CA SER A 272 -22.48 -11.08 2.45
C SER A 272 -22.21 -12.16 1.39
N PRO A 273 -22.46 -13.44 1.69
CA PRO A 273 -22.49 -14.47 0.67
C PRO A 273 -23.42 -14.06 -0.47
N SER A 274 -23.03 -14.36 -1.71
CA SER A 274 -23.83 -14.06 -2.89
C SER A 274 -23.98 -15.30 -3.75
N VAL A 275 -25.04 -15.34 -4.57
CA VAL A 275 -25.25 -16.43 -5.52
C VAL A 275 -24.99 -15.89 -6.92
N ILE A 276 -23.99 -16.44 -7.60
CA ILE A 276 -23.68 -16.12 -9.00
C ILE A 276 -23.89 -17.38 -9.83
N GLU A 277 -24.87 -17.35 -10.74
CA GLU A 277 -25.20 -18.48 -11.62
C GLU A 277 -25.39 -19.81 -10.86
N GLY A 278 -26.09 -19.78 -9.73
CA GLY A 278 -26.35 -20.95 -8.88
C GLY A 278 -25.20 -21.37 -7.98
N ARG A 279 -24.02 -20.72 -8.06
CA ARG A 279 -22.88 -20.97 -7.17
C ARG A 279 -22.92 -20.01 -5.99
N ILE A 280 -22.82 -20.55 -4.77
CA ILE A 280 -22.65 -19.75 -3.56
C ILE A 280 -21.19 -19.28 -3.50
N ILE A 281 -21.01 -17.96 -3.52
CA ILE A 281 -19.73 -17.32 -3.29
C ILE A 281 -19.70 -16.88 -1.84
N SER A 282 -18.72 -17.39 -1.09
CA SER A 282 -18.53 -17.01 0.30
C SER A 282 -18.18 -15.52 0.42
N GLY A 283 -18.73 -14.90 1.46
CA GLY A 283 -18.39 -13.55 1.85
C GLY A 283 -16.91 -13.43 2.21
N LYS A 284 -16.14 -12.67 1.41
CA LYS A 284 -14.74 -12.36 1.72
C LYS A 284 -14.63 -10.96 2.33
N MET A 285 -13.56 -10.73 3.09
CA MET A 285 -13.21 -9.39 3.55
C MET A 285 -12.92 -8.49 2.34
N LEU A 286 -13.64 -7.38 2.24
CA LEU A 286 -13.47 -6.33 1.25
C LEU A 286 -12.84 -5.12 1.94
N TYR A 287 -11.69 -4.69 1.46
CA TYR A 287 -11.06 -3.43 1.82
C TYR A 287 -11.50 -2.36 0.81
N SER A 288 -11.72 -1.14 1.26
CA SER A 288 -12.14 -0.03 0.40
C SER A 288 -11.51 1.28 0.83
N LEU A 289 -10.89 1.95 -0.14
CA LEU A 289 -10.38 3.32 -0.01
C LEU A 289 -11.44 4.28 -0.51
N ILE A 290 -11.87 5.22 0.33
CA ILE A 290 -13.00 6.10 0.07
C ILE A 290 -12.59 7.56 0.27
N SER A 291 -13.01 8.45 -0.63
CA SER A 291 -12.94 9.89 -0.43
C SER A 291 -14.25 10.56 -0.80
N LYS A 292 -14.66 11.53 0.03
CA LYS A 292 -15.76 12.46 -0.23
C LYS A 292 -15.27 13.91 -0.33
N LYS A 293 -13.95 14.13 -0.39
CA LYS A 293 -13.39 15.47 -0.53
C LYS A 293 -13.40 15.82 -2.02
N GLU A 294 -14.25 16.77 -2.40
CA GLU A 294 -14.51 17.16 -3.80
C GLU A 294 -13.23 17.37 -4.62
N VAL A 295 -12.22 18.06 -4.07
CA VAL A 295 -10.93 18.27 -4.75
C VAL A 295 -10.23 16.94 -5.10
N GLN A 296 -10.28 15.95 -4.19
CA GLN A 296 -9.69 14.63 -4.45
C GLN A 296 -10.54 13.85 -5.45
N TYR A 297 -11.87 13.94 -5.33
CA TYR A 297 -12.80 13.31 -6.25
C TYR A 297 -12.58 13.83 -7.68
N ASN A 298 -12.63 15.14 -7.90
CA ASN A 298 -12.52 15.75 -9.24
C ASN A 298 -11.17 15.43 -9.88
N ARG A 299 -10.07 15.47 -9.11
CA ARG A 299 -8.75 15.06 -9.62
C ARG A 299 -8.71 13.59 -10.02
N LEU A 300 -9.20 12.69 -9.18
CA LEU A 300 -9.25 11.25 -9.49
C LEU A 300 -10.21 10.95 -10.66
N ALA A 301 -11.32 11.67 -10.77
CA ALA A 301 -12.25 11.57 -11.87
C ALA A 301 -11.59 12.02 -13.18
N SER A 302 -10.90 13.16 -13.15
CA SER A 302 -10.18 13.72 -14.30
C SER A 302 -9.11 12.76 -14.84
N ILE A 303 -8.21 12.24 -13.99
CA ILE A 303 -7.15 11.31 -14.45
C ILE A 303 -7.74 10.00 -15.00
N SER A 304 -8.86 9.54 -14.45
CA SER A 304 -9.50 8.29 -14.85
C SER A 304 -10.48 8.45 -16.01
N GLY A 305 -10.84 9.68 -16.39
CA GLY A 305 -11.79 9.99 -17.45
C GLY A 305 -13.26 9.81 -17.05
N PHE A 306 -13.59 10.07 -15.79
CA PHE A 306 -14.94 10.12 -15.23
C PHE A 306 -15.43 11.56 -15.07
N THR A 307 -16.75 11.72 -14.96
CA THR A 307 -17.39 13.02 -14.76
C THR A 307 -17.02 13.62 -13.41
N GLU A 308 -16.66 14.90 -13.41
CA GLU A 308 -16.42 15.68 -12.19
C GLU A 308 -17.72 15.92 -11.41
N SER A 309 -17.59 16.14 -10.12
CA SER A 309 -18.68 16.51 -9.24
C SER A 309 -18.87 18.02 -9.26
N GLN A 310 -20.12 18.45 -9.20
CA GLN A 310 -20.53 19.85 -9.08
C GLN A 310 -21.33 20.07 -7.77
N THR A 311 -21.06 19.29 -6.73
CA THR A 311 -21.89 19.32 -5.52
C THR A 311 -21.76 20.64 -4.76
N SER A 312 -22.89 21.24 -4.39
CA SER A 312 -22.96 22.43 -3.54
C SER A 312 -22.59 22.18 -2.06
N ARG A 313 -22.51 20.91 -1.63
CA ARG A 313 -22.13 20.55 -0.26
C ARG A 313 -20.61 20.49 -0.11
N GLN A 314 -20.01 21.61 0.32
CA GLN A 314 -18.63 21.58 0.78
C GLN A 314 -18.53 20.82 2.11
N HIS A 315 -17.85 19.68 2.10
CA HIS A 315 -17.42 19.01 3.32
C HIS A 315 -16.29 19.82 3.98
N ASN A 316 -16.64 20.85 4.76
CA ASN A 316 -15.70 21.78 5.40
C ASN A 316 -14.90 21.21 6.58
N LYS A 317 -15.02 19.92 6.88
CA LYS A 317 -14.18 19.32 7.93
C LYS A 317 -12.76 19.20 7.41
N ASN A 318 -11.84 19.99 7.95
CA ASN A 318 -10.41 19.77 7.75
C ASN A 318 -10.04 18.42 8.35
N LEU A 319 -9.96 17.40 7.49
CA LEU A 319 -9.73 16.00 7.86
C LEU A 319 -8.26 15.69 8.18
N TRP A 320 -7.34 16.50 7.68
CA TRP A 320 -5.90 16.48 7.92
C TRP A 320 -5.30 17.85 7.57
N HIS A 321 -4.08 18.11 8.02
CA HIS A 321 -3.24 19.23 7.58
C HIS A 321 -1.82 18.74 7.32
N MET A 322 -1.00 19.56 6.66
CA MET A 322 0.41 19.27 6.43
C MET A 322 1.26 20.21 7.29
N ILE A 323 2.28 19.68 7.93
CA ILE A 323 3.28 20.50 8.66
C ILE A 323 4.52 20.77 7.80
N ASN A 324 4.72 19.97 6.75
CA ASN A 324 5.64 20.18 5.64
C ASN A 324 5.18 19.34 4.44
N GLU A 325 5.88 19.42 3.32
CA GLU A 325 5.55 18.67 2.09
C GLU A 325 5.56 17.13 2.25
N ASN A 326 6.20 16.61 3.29
CA ASN A 326 6.44 15.19 3.54
C ASN A 326 5.60 14.59 4.68
N LEU A 327 4.83 15.38 5.45
CA LEU A 327 4.09 14.88 6.62
C LEU A 327 2.65 15.41 6.69
N TYR A 328 1.70 14.48 6.63
CA TYR A 328 0.29 14.70 6.95
C TYR A 328 0.02 14.44 8.43
N MET A 329 -0.72 15.35 9.05
CA MET A 329 -1.22 15.21 10.41
C MET A 329 -2.69 14.79 10.38
N ILE A 330 -2.99 13.62 10.94
CA ILE A 330 -4.36 13.08 11.00
C ILE A 330 -4.74 12.85 12.45
N LYS A 331 -5.88 13.42 12.86
CA LYS A 331 -6.41 13.30 14.21
C LYS A 331 -6.81 11.89 14.59
N THR A 332 -6.51 11.48 15.82
CA THR A 332 -7.06 10.29 16.47
C THR A 332 -8.55 10.49 16.77
N THR A 333 -9.38 9.50 16.47
CA THR A 333 -10.84 9.51 16.73
C THR A 333 -11.28 8.45 17.72
N LYS A 334 -10.47 7.42 17.95
CA LYS A 334 -10.76 6.34 18.89
C LYS A 334 -9.47 5.77 19.46
N THR A 335 -9.46 5.59 20.77
CA THR A 335 -8.42 4.84 21.51
C THR A 335 -9.12 3.72 22.27
N VAL A 336 -8.66 2.48 22.12
CA VAL A 336 -9.18 1.31 22.83
C VAL A 336 -8.04 0.66 23.60
N HIS A 337 -8.25 0.44 24.90
CA HIS A 337 -7.32 -0.27 25.76
C HIS A 337 -7.89 -1.66 26.05
N GLU A 338 -7.07 -2.69 25.92
CA GLU A 338 -7.47 -4.08 26.13
C GLU A 338 -6.27 -4.87 26.62
N GLU A 339 -6.45 -5.67 27.68
CA GLU A 339 -5.44 -6.64 28.11
C GLU A 339 -5.40 -7.81 27.13
N LYS A 340 -4.19 -8.18 26.70
CA LYS A 340 -3.98 -9.31 25.79
C LYS A 340 -2.73 -10.09 26.15
N ASP A 341 -2.83 -11.39 25.92
CA ASP A 341 -1.71 -12.31 25.87
C ASP A 341 -1.41 -12.65 24.40
N GLN A 342 -0.32 -12.11 23.87
CA GLN A 342 0.10 -12.34 22.49
C GLN A 342 1.60 -12.08 22.30
N ASP A 343 2.15 -12.56 21.18
CA ASP A 343 3.48 -12.11 20.76
C ASP A 343 3.43 -10.68 20.22
N VAL A 344 4.40 -9.87 20.64
CA VAL A 344 4.62 -8.51 20.11
C VAL A 344 5.96 -8.46 19.37
N TYR A 345 6.00 -7.61 18.35
CA TYR A 345 7.09 -7.54 17.40
C TYR A 345 7.57 -6.10 17.27
N SER A 346 8.88 -5.93 17.06
CA SER A 346 9.47 -4.64 16.73
C SER A 346 10.68 -4.81 15.82
N ILE A 347 11.05 -3.70 15.19
CA ILE A 347 12.32 -3.51 14.50
C ILE A 347 13.01 -2.25 15.03
N ASP A 348 14.33 -2.25 14.96
CA ASP A 348 15.14 -1.06 15.23
C ASP A 348 15.87 -0.63 13.96
N THR A 349 15.70 0.64 13.59
CA THR A 349 16.40 1.28 12.47
C THR A 349 17.51 2.23 12.94
N GLU A 350 18.44 2.60 12.04
CA GLU A 350 19.55 3.52 12.35
C GLU A 350 19.08 4.92 12.77
N ASN A 351 17.99 5.43 12.18
CA ASN A 351 17.43 6.74 12.50
C ASN A 351 16.29 6.69 13.52
N HIS A 352 16.10 5.54 14.17
CA HIS A 352 15.13 5.33 15.26
C HIS A 352 13.65 5.50 14.91
N LEU A 353 13.36 5.62 13.62
CA LEU A 353 12.01 5.76 13.09
C LEU A 353 11.78 4.75 11.96
N PHE A 354 10.53 4.40 11.75
CA PHE A 354 10.09 3.68 10.56
C PHE A 354 8.62 3.99 10.25
N VAL A 355 8.19 3.65 9.05
CA VAL A 355 6.82 3.86 8.58
C VAL A 355 6.05 2.55 8.64
N SER A 356 4.92 2.58 9.33
CA SER A 356 4.00 1.45 9.47
C SER A 356 2.77 1.59 8.56
N THR A 357 1.79 0.70 8.77
CA THR A 357 0.57 0.60 7.96
C THR A 357 -0.10 1.96 7.73
N GLY A 358 -0.40 2.24 6.46
CA GLY A 358 -1.09 3.46 6.02
C GLY A 358 -0.22 4.71 6.03
N GLY A 359 1.12 4.57 6.12
CA GLY A 359 2.07 5.68 6.07
C GLY A 359 2.41 6.27 7.44
N ARG A 360 1.95 5.69 8.55
CA ARG A 360 2.15 6.25 9.90
C ARG A 360 3.62 6.20 10.32
N LEU A 361 4.16 7.33 10.76
CA LEU A 361 5.51 7.40 11.33
C LEU A 361 5.51 6.85 12.76
N ILE A 362 6.45 5.95 13.05
CA ILE A 362 6.57 5.23 14.31
C ILE A 362 8.02 5.26 14.80
N HIS A 363 8.19 5.28 16.11
CA HIS A 363 9.48 5.17 16.77
C HIS A 363 9.86 3.69 16.98
N ASN A 364 11.16 3.38 16.97
CA ASN A 364 11.65 2.08 17.40
C ASN A 364 11.06 1.66 18.76
N CYS A 365 11.00 0.36 19.02
CA CYS A 365 10.59 -0.08 20.35
C CYS A 365 11.68 0.22 21.37
N VAL A 366 11.24 0.68 22.54
CA VAL A 366 12.07 0.72 23.74
C VAL A 366 12.12 -0.70 24.32
N ILE A 367 13.32 -1.13 24.69
CA ILE A 367 13.77 -2.44 25.20
C ILE A 367 12.66 -3.41 25.69
N PRO A 368 12.68 -4.68 25.21
CA PRO A 368 11.69 -5.72 25.55
C PRO A 368 11.74 -6.35 26.96
N ASN A 369 12.60 -5.90 27.89
CA ASN A 369 12.90 -6.65 29.13
C ASN A 369 12.99 -5.85 30.44
N LEU A 370 12.65 -4.57 30.45
CA LEU A 370 12.44 -3.87 31.71
C LEU A 370 10.94 -3.81 31.96
N ASN A 371 10.51 -4.32 33.12
CA ASN A 371 9.26 -3.88 33.73
C ASN A 371 9.40 -2.37 33.98
N LEU A 372 9.18 -1.56 32.95
CA LEU A 372 9.12 -0.11 33.01
C LEU A 372 7.84 0.38 33.71
N ILE A 373 7.00 -0.57 34.15
CA ILE A 373 5.90 -0.40 35.10
C ILE A 373 6.26 0.52 36.29
N LYS A 374 7.55 0.61 36.67
CA LYS A 374 8.02 1.48 37.76
C LYS A 374 8.52 2.88 37.34
N TYR A 375 8.63 3.18 36.05
CA TYR A 375 9.24 4.43 35.55
C TYR A 375 8.33 5.11 34.53
N ASP A 376 7.45 6.01 35.00
CA ASP A 376 6.62 6.90 34.14
C ASP A 376 7.41 8.06 33.50
N ASN A 377 8.74 8.01 33.49
CA ASN A 377 9.59 9.11 33.01
C ASN A 377 10.26 8.75 31.67
N LEU A 378 9.82 9.40 30.58
CA LEU A 378 10.38 9.29 29.24
C LEU A 378 11.89 9.53 29.19
N ASP A 379 12.45 10.42 30.02
CA ASP A 379 13.89 10.70 30.04
C ASP A 379 14.71 9.53 30.60
N ILE A 380 14.16 8.79 31.56
CA ILE A 380 14.79 7.57 32.10
C ILE A 380 14.76 6.47 31.05
N ILE A 381 13.61 6.31 30.39
CA ILE A 381 13.43 5.36 29.28
C ILE A 381 14.45 5.63 28.16
N LYS A 382 14.66 6.90 27.79
CA LYS A 382 15.67 7.31 26.82
C LYS A 382 17.10 7.00 27.25
N LYS A 383 17.48 7.35 28.48
CA LYS A 383 18.82 7.06 29.00
C LYS A 383 19.14 5.57 29.00
N ILE A 384 18.16 4.73 29.36
CA ILE A 384 18.32 3.27 29.32
C ILE A 384 18.51 2.79 27.87
N ASN A 385 17.78 3.35 26.90
CA ASN A 385 17.98 3.03 25.48
C ASN A 385 19.39 3.42 25.00
N ASP A 386 19.87 4.62 25.32
CA ASP A 386 21.21 5.07 24.95
C ASP A 386 22.30 4.18 25.56
N MET A 387 22.12 3.74 26.82
CA MET A 387 23.03 2.80 27.48
C MET A 387 23.05 1.44 26.80
N TYR A 388 21.89 0.87 26.45
CA TYR A 388 21.84 -0.40 25.74
C TYR A 388 22.45 -0.32 24.34
N LYS A 389 22.26 0.80 23.63
CA LYS A 389 22.89 1.07 22.33
C LYS A 389 24.41 0.95 22.43
N SER A 390 25.00 1.58 23.46
CA SER A 390 26.44 1.48 23.71
C SER A 390 26.90 0.05 24.01
N LEU A 391 26.07 -0.78 24.66
CA LEU A 391 26.37 -2.18 24.98
C LEU A 391 26.19 -3.12 23.78
N SER A 392 25.24 -2.85 22.88
CA SER A 392 25.08 -3.60 21.62
C SER A 392 26.18 -3.27 20.63
N ASP A 393 26.63 -2.01 20.58
CA ASP A 393 27.76 -1.58 19.75
C ASP A 393 29.08 -2.22 20.21
N VAL A 394 29.25 -2.45 21.52
CA VAL A 394 30.40 -3.18 22.10
C VAL A 394 30.36 -4.70 21.83
N LYS A 395 29.20 -5.26 21.46
CA LYS A 395 29.04 -6.70 21.13
C LYS A 395 29.28 -7.05 19.66
N ASN A 396 29.66 -6.09 18.81
CA ASN A 396 30.26 -6.35 17.49
C ASN A 396 31.77 -6.01 17.45
N PRO A 397 32.65 -6.81 18.08
CA PRO A 397 34.09 -6.71 17.85
C PRO A 397 34.65 -7.84 16.96
N ASN A 398 33.85 -8.47 16.08
CA ASN A 398 34.32 -9.41 15.04
C ASN A 398 33.53 -9.10 13.75
N ASP A 399 34.06 -8.79 12.57
CA ASP A 399 35.36 -9.06 11.93
C ASP A 399 35.94 -10.45 12.20
#